data_AF-A0A922IQ14-F1
#
_entry.id   AF-A0A922IQ14-F1
#
_cell.length_a   1.000
_cell.length_b   1.000
_cell.length_c   1.000
_cell.angle_alpha   90.00
_cell.angle_beta   90.00
_cell.angle_gamma   90.00
#
_symmetry.space_group_name_H-M   'P 1'
#
loop_
_entity.id
_entity.type
_entity.pdbx_description
1 polymer ?
#
loop_
_entity_poly.entity_id
_entity_poly.type
_entity_poly.pdbx_seq_one_letter_code
_entity_poly.pdbx_strand_id
1 'polypeptide(L)'
;MPTVDRALALLRKYPRVSPQNISDLPGSKPPALIPFYANAESRGYLADPEEVAKSRIWLAQKYGYHPFDFSSSSESTQKLMSMRKDPRQIFHGLEPGWLVSIPDKAVLKPKSDLLDAYHKS
;
A
#
# COMPACT_ATOMS: atom_id res chain seq x y z
N MET A 1 24.83 -16.51 36.66
CA MET A 1 24.04 -15.33 36.25
C MET A 1 22.57 -15.72 36.34
N PRO A 2 21.79 -15.13 37.27
CA PRO A 2 20.35 -15.36 37.38
C PRO A 2 19.64 -15.17 36.03
N THR A 3 18.64 -16.01 35.75
CA THR A 3 17.87 -16.00 34.51
C THR A 3 17.24 -14.62 34.23
N VAL A 4 16.86 -13.93 35.32
CA VAL A 4 16.31 -12.57 35.30
C VAL A 4 17.33 -11.55 34.81
N ASP A 5 18.58 -11.63 35.25
CA ASP A 5 19.64 -10.71 34.83
C ASP A 5 19.99 -10.89 33.36
N ARG A 6 19.89 -12.13 32.87
CA ARG A 6 20.07 -12.46 31.45
C ARG A 6 18.92 -11.91 30.60
N ALA A 7 17.68 -12.02 31.08
CA ALA A 7 16.51 -11.43 30.44
C ALA A 7 16.56 -9.90 30.42
N LEU A 8 16.98 -9.26 31.51
CA LEU A 8 17.17 -7.81 31.60
C LEU A 8 18.31 -7.32 30.69
N ALA A 9 19.41 -8.08 30.59
CA ALA A 9 20.50 -7.77 29.67
C ALA A 9 20.06 -7.87 28.19
N LEU A 10 19.23 -8.86 27.86
CA LEU A 10 18.63 -8.99 26.53
C LEU A 10 17.68 -7.83 26.22
N LEU A 11 16.77 -7.49 27.14
CA LEU A 11 15.81 -6.38 26.96
C LEU A 11 16.47 -5.00 26.81
N ARG A 12 17.67 -4.81 27.39
CA ARG A 12 18.48 -3.59 27.18
C ARG A 12 19.13 -3.53 25.79
N LYS A 13 19.32 -4.67 25.13
CA LYS A 13 19.96 -4.80 23.82
C LYS A 13 19.00 -4.57 22.65
N TYR A 14 17.69 -4.72 22.88
CA TYR A 14 16.68 -4.41 21.88
C TYR A 14 16.36 -2.90 21.84
N PRO A 15 16.10 -2.31 20.66
CA PRO A 15 15.70 -0.92 20.56
C PRO A 15 14.39 -0.72 21.31
N ARG A 16 14.46 -0.09 22.48
CA ARG A 16 13.28 0.27 23.26
C ARG A 16 12.63 1.48 22.60
N VAL A 17 11.36 1.32 22.22
CA VAL A 17 10.49 2.46 21.92
C VAL A 17 10.22 3.16 23.26
N SER A 18 11.14 4.01 23.72
CA SER A 18 10.88 4.87 24.87
C SER A 18 10.11 6.09 24.40
N PRO A 19 9.10 6.59 25.15
CA PRO A 19 8.40 7.83 24.80
C PRO A 19 9.34 9.02 24.63
N GLN A 20 10.51 8.96 25.28
CA GLN A 20 11.56 9.98 25.27
C GLN A 20 12.49 9.88 24.03
N ASN A 21 12.46 8.77 23.29
CA ASN A 21 13.22 8.52 22.06
C ASN A 21 12.30 8.42 20.82
N ILE A 22 11.03 8.78 20.97
CA ILE A 22 10.12 9.04 19.86
C ILE A 22 10.50 10.42 19.34
N SER A 23 11.29 10.48 18.27
CA SER A 23 11.64 11.75 17.61
C SER A 23 10.41 12.47 17.07
N ASP A 24 9.35 11.73 16.75
CA ASP A 24 8.08 12.23 16.23
C ASP A 24 6.99 11.17 16.49
N LEU A 25 5.80 11.60 16.95
CA LEU A 25 4.64 10.70 17.06
C LEU A 25 4.30 10.14 15.67
N PRO A 26 3.90 8.86 15.54
CA PRO A 26 3.35 8.37 14.28
C PRO A 26 2.16 9.25 13.87
N GLY A 27 2.32 9.99 12.76
CA GLY A 27 1.32 10.93 12.24
C GLY A 27 1.62 12.43 12.42
N SER A 28 2.70 12.80 13.11
CA SER A 28 3.05 14.22 13.36
C SER A 28 3.55 14.98 12.11
N LYS A 29 4.14 14.28 11.14
CA LYS A 29 4.48 14.84 9.83
C LYS A 29 3.95 13.94 8.72
N PRO A 30 3.32 14.52 7.67
CA PRO A 30 3.03 13.75 6.48
C PRO A 30 4.34 13.16 5.94
N PRO A 31 4.39 11.85 5.62
CA PRO A 31 5.60 11.24 5.11
C PRO A 31 6.13 12.03 3.92
N ALA A 32 7.44 12.29 3.89
CA ALA A 32 8.11 13.11 2.87
C ALA A 32 7.83 12.64 1.42
N LEU A 33 7.38 11.39 1.26
CA LEU A 33 7.08 10.77 -0.03
C LEU A 33 5.64 11.00 -0.51
N ILE A 34 4.74 11.58 0.28
CA ILE A 34 3.36 11.85 -0.16
C ILE A 34 3.31 12.64 -1.47
N PRO A 35 4.07 13.75 -1.64
CA PRO A 35 4.07 14.49 -2.91
C PRO A 35 4.49 13.63 -4.09
N PHE A 36 5.43 12.70 -3.89
CA PHE A 36 5.88 11.77 -4.93
C PHE A 36 4.80 10.76 -5.30
N TYR A 37 4.07 10.21 -4.34
CA TYR A 37 2.99 9.24 -4.58
C TYR A 37 1.67 9.87 -5.02
N ALA A 38 1.50 11.18 -4.83
CA ALA A 38 0.35 11.94 -5.34
C ALA A 38 0.60 12.57 -6.72
N ASN A 39 1.83 12.56 -7.22
CA ASN A 39 2.17 13.16 -8.52
C ASN A 39 1.80 12.23 -9.69
N ALA A 40 1.18 12.78 -10.73
CA ALA A 40 0.80 12.08 -11.94
C ALA A 40 2.00 11.74 -12.86
N GLU A 41 3.08 12.53 -12.83
CA GLU A 41 4.28 12.30 -13.64
C GLU A 41 5.06 11.06 -13.20
N SER A 42 5.11 10.82 -11.88
CA SER A 42 5.70 9.63 -11.27
C SER A 42 4.77 8.41 -11.35
N ARG A 43 3.54 8.57 -11.86
CA ARG A 43 2.45 7.58 -11.83
C ARG A 43 2.15 7.10 -10.41
N GLY A 44 2.12 8.03 -9.46
CA GLY A 44 1.82 7.76 -8.07
C GLY A 44 0.44 7.12 -7.89
N TYR A 45 0.31 6.19 -6.94
CA TYR A 45 -0.94 5.47 -6.68
C TYR A 45 -2.01 6.32 -5.98
N LEU A 46 -1.64 7.49 -5.45
CA LEU A 46 -2.54 8.49 -4.87
C LEU A 46 -2.84 9.62 -5.87
N ALA A 47 -2.28 9.57 -7.09
CA ALA A 47 -2.50 10.58 -8.11
C ALA A 47 -3.87 10.42 -8.78
N ASP A 48 -4.41 11.52 -9.27
CA ASP A 48 -5.64 11.52 -10.07
C ASP A 48 -5.42 10.73 -11.38
N PRO A 49 -6.24 9.69 -11.67
CA PRO A 49 -6.17 8.94 -12.93
C PRO A 49 -6.25 9.81 -14.19
N GLU A 50 -7.00 10.92 -14.17
CA GLU A 50 -7.15 11.80 -15.32
C GLU A 50 -5.85 12.57 -15.60
N GLU A 51 -5.19 13.07 -14.56
CA GLU A 51 -3.88 13.73 -14.68
C GLU A 51 -2.79 12.76 -15.14
N VAL A 52 -2.86 11.50 -14.70
CA VAL A 52 -1.96 10.44 -15.21
C VAL A 52 -2.19 10.18 -16.70
N ALA A 53 -3.44 10.28 -17.19
CA ALA A 53 -3.71 10.16 -18.62
C ALA A 53 -3.14 11.35 -19.41
N LYS A 54 -3.27 12.58 -18.90
CA LYS A 54 -2.67 13.79 -19.49
C LYS A 54 -1.14 13.70 -19.54
N SER A 55 -0.51 13.25 -18.44
CA SER A 55 0.95 13.10 -18.36
C SER A 55 1.48 12.08 -19.38
N ARG A 56 0.72 11.01 -19.69
CA ARG A 56 1.05 10.06 -20.76
C ARG A 56 1.05 10.70 -22.15
N ILE A 57 0.07 11.56 -22.44
CA ILE A 57 -0.01 12.28 -23.73
C ILE A 57 1.16 13.24 -23.87
N TRP A 58 1.44 14.02 -22.82
CA TRP A 58 2.58 14.94 -22.81
C TRP A 58 3.91 14.21 -23.04
N LEU A 59 4.12 13.07 -22.40
CA LEU A 59 5.33 12.27 -22.56
C LEU A 59 5.47 11.73 -24.00
N ALA A 60 4.37 11.26 -24.58
CA ALA A 60 4.32 10.82 -25.98
C ALA A 60 4.71 11.93 -26.96
N GLN A 61 4.20 13.14 -26.75
CA GLN A 61 4.57 14.33 -27.53
C GLN A 61 6.05 14.71 -27.34
N LYS A 62 6.53 14.71 -26.09
CA LYS A 62 7.92 15.07 -25.76
C LYS A 62 8.95 14.14 -26.41
N TYR A 63 8.66 12.85 -26.47
CA TYR A 63 9.59 11.83 -26.98
C TYR A 63 9.23 11.32 -28.39
N GLY A 64 8.17 11.84 -29.01
CA GLY A 64 7.84 11.59 -30.42
C GLY A 64 7.26 10.20 -30.72
N TYR A 65 6.58 9.56 -29.77
CA TYR A 65 5.89 8.28 -30.00
C TYR A 65 4.37 8.45 -29.96
N HIS A 66 3.65 7.49 -30.55
CA HIS A 66 2.19 7.48 -30.54
C HIS A 66 1.68 6.79 -29.26
N PRO A 67 0.77 7.39 -28.48
CA PRO A 67 0.18 6.74 -27.31
C PRO A 67 -0.46 5.41 -27.70
N PHE A 68 -0.19 4.35 -26.93
CA PHE A 68 -0.85 3.07 -27.10
C PHE A 68 -2.33 3.18 -26.75
N ASP A 69 -3.19 2.79 -27.70
CA ASP A 69 -4.64 2.69 -27.49
C ASP A 69 -4.98 1.37 -26.80
N PHE A 70 -5.39 1.46 -25.54
CA PHE A 70 -5.77 0.30 -24.75
C PHE A 70 -7.00 -0.42 -25.29
N SER A 71 -7.91 0.29 -25.96
CA SER A 71 -9.16 -0.28 -26.47
C SER A 71 -8.94 -1.29 -27.61
N SER A 72 -7.79 -1.19 -28.30
CA SER A 72 -7.40 -2.09 -29.39
C SER A 72 -6.88 -3.46 -28.92
N SER A 73 -6.56 -3.58 -27.63
CA SER A 73 -6.01 -4.82 -27.06
C SER A 73 -7.10 -5.83 -26.70
N SER A 74 -6.74 -7.10 -26.52
CA SER A 74 -7.72 -8.11 -26.12
C SER A 74 -8.34 -7.81 -24.76
N GLU A 75 -9.60 -8.20 -24.54
CA GLU A 75 -10.33 -7.92 -23.29
C GLU A 75 -9.59 -8.42 -22.04
N SER A 76 -8.90 -9.57 -22.13
CA SER A 76 -8.10 -10.11 -21.02
C SER A 76 -6.89 -9.24 -20.70
N THR A 77 -6.23 -8.68 -21.71
CA THR A 77 -5.13 -7.72 -21.55
C THR A 77 -5.62 -6.43 -20.94
N GLN A 78 -6.75 -5.88 -21.42
CA GLN A 78 -7.36 -4.68 -20.87
C GLN A 78 -7.69 -4.85 -19.38
N LYS A 79 -8.29 -5.98 -19.04
CA LYS A 79 -8.62 -6.32 -17.64
C LYS A 79 -7.37 -6.39 -16.78
N LEU A 80 -6.33 -7.08 -17.24
CA LEU A 80 -5.07 -7.24 -16.49
C LEU A 80 -4.34 -5.89 -16.30
N MET A 81 -4.27 -5.05 -17.33
CA MET A 81 -3.61 -3.75 -17.25
C MET A 81 -4.38 -2.72 -16.41
N SER A 82 -5.70 -2.91 -16.27
CA SER A 82 -6.56 -2.07 -15.44
C SER A 82 -6.56 -2.48 -13.96
N MET A 83 -6.02 -3.65 -13.60
CA MET A 83 -5.95 -4.09 -12.22
C MET A 83 -5.09 -3.14 -11.38
N ARG A 84 -5.70 -2.56 -10.34
CA ARG A 84 -5.02 -1.77 -9.32
C ARG A 84 -5.46 -2.25 -7.96
N LYS A 85 -4.51 -2.28 -7.02
CA LYS A 85 -4.81 -2.54 -5.62
C LYS A 85 -5.31 -1.25 -4.97
N ASP A 86 -6.14 -1.40 -3.95
CA ASP A 86 -6.44 -0.29 -3.05
C ASP A 86 -5.14 0.14 -2.30
N PRO A 87 -4.92 1.44 -2.05
CA PRO A 87 -3.79 1.93 -1.26
C PRO A 87 -3.59 1.21 0.09
N ARG A 88 -4.66 0.76 0.74
CA ARG A 88 -4.63 0.05 2.03
C ARG A 88 -4.49 -1.47 1.88
N GLN A 89 -4.63 -1.99 0.67
CA GLN A 89 -4.60 -3.42 0.39
C GLN A 89 -3.15 -3.92 0.20
N ILE A 90 -2.81 -4.99 0.93
CA ILE A 90 -1.46 -5.59 0.87
C ILE A 90 -1.35 -6.60 -0.28
N PHE A 91 -2.34 -7.46 -0.48
CA PHE A 91 -2.34 -8.49 -1.51
C PHE A 91 -3.50 -8.30 -2.49
N HIS A 92 -3.27 -8.50 -3.78
CA HIS A 92 -4.34 -8.41 -4.77
C HIS A 92 -5.33 -9.57 -4.58
N GLY A 93 -6.62 -9.27 -4.48
CA GLY A 93 -7.68 -10.27 -4.29
C GLY A 93 -7.90 -10.72 -2.84
N LEU A 94 -7.15 -10.18 -1.86
CA LEU A 94 -7.41 -10.37 -0.43
C LEU A 94 -7.67 -9.01 0.21
N GLU A 95 -8.85 -8.84 0.81
CA GLU A 95 -9.19 -7.59 1.49
C GLU A 95 -8.57 -7.53 2.90
N PRO A 96 -8.31 -6.32 3.41
CA PRO A 96 -7.90 -6.15 4.80
C PRO A 96 -8.95 -6.73 5.75
N GLY A 97 -8.50 -7.39 6.81
CA GLY A 97 -9.36 -8.05 7.81
C GLY A 97 -9.71 -9.52 7.50
N TRP A 98 -9.36 -10.04 6.32
CA TRP A 98 -9.53 -11.46 6.02
C TRP A 98 -8.43 -12.30 6.68
N LEU A 99 -8.80 -13.43 7.26
CA LEU A 99 -7.87 -14.39 7.87
C LEU A 99 -7.69 -15.60 6.96
N VAL A 100 -6.45 -15.84 6.54
CA VAL A 100 -6.12 -16.98 5.68
C VAL A 100 -5.69 -18.15 6.55
N SER A 101 -6.46 -19.24 6.54
CA SER A 101 -6.06 -20.52 7.11
C SER A 101 -5.37 -21.36 6.03
N ILE A 102 -4.04 -21.48 6.14
CA ILE A 102 -3.23 -22.34 5.27
C ILE A 102 -3.61 -23.83 5.40
N PRO A 103 -3.77 -24.42 6.61
CA PRO A 103 -4.09 -25.85 6.72
C PRO A 103 -5.44 -26.18 6.09
N ASP A 104 -6.44 -25.31 6.28
CA ASP A 104 -7.80 -25.53 5.77
C ASP A 104 -7.97 -25.02 4.32
N LYS A 105 -6.95 -24.36 3.76
CA LYS A 105 -6.98 -23.66 2.47
C LYS A 105 -8.20 -22.74 2.34
N ALA A 106 -8.58 -22.11 3.44
CA ALA A 106 -9.81 -21.32 3.56
C ALA A 106 -9.50 -19.87 3.93
N VAL A 107 -10.39 -18.96 3.53
CA VAL A 107 -10.32 -17.55 3.87
C VAL A 107 -11.55 -17.18 4.69
N LEU A 108 -11.31 -16.76 5.93
CA LEU A 108 -12.34 -16.38 6.89
C LEU A 108 -12.54 -14.86 6.83
N LYS A 109 -13.79 -14.44 6.58
CA LYS A 109 -14.18 -13.03 6.50
C LYS A 109 -14.69 -12.53 7.87
N PRO A 110 -14.53 -11.24 8.18
CA PRO A 110 -15.10 -10.67 9.40
C PRO A 110 -16.63 -10.81 9.40
N LYS A 111 -17.20 -11.19 10.55
CA LYS A 111 -18.66 -11.34 10.71
C LYS A 111 -19.33 -10.06 11.23
N SER A 112 -18.61 -9.25 12.00
CA SER A 112 -19.16 -8.04 12.60
C SER A 112 -18.99 -6.84 11.66
N ASP A 113 -20.08 -6.10 11.47
CA ASP A 113 -20.09 -4.90 10.61
C ASP A 113 -19.12 -3.83 11.10
N LEU A 114 -18.93 -3.72 12.42
CA LEU A 114 -17.94 -2.80 13.01
C LEU A 114 -16.51 -3.13 12.60
N LEU A 115 -16.16 -4.41 12.54
CA LEU A 115 -14.81 -4.84 12.17
C LEU A 115 -14.59 -4.67 10.66
N ASP A 116 -15.62 -4.96 9.87
CA ASP A 116 -15.60 -4.73 8.43
C ASP A 116 -15.44 -3.23 8.10
N ALA A 117 -16.18 -2.36 8.79
CA ALA A 117 -16.06 -0.92 8.66
C ALA A 117 -14.65 -0.42 9.05
N TYR A 118 -14.08 -0.92 10.15
CA TYR A 118 -12.74 -0.54 10.61
C TYR A 118 -11.64 -0.91 9.59
N HIS A 119 -11.78 -2.05 8.91
CA HIS A 119 -10.80 -2.47 7.90
C HIS A 119 -10.98 -1.76 6.55
N LYS A 120 -12.18 -1.23 6.26
CA LYS A 120 -12.51 -0.49 5.04
C LYS A 120 -12.36 1.02 5.14
N SER A 121 -12.42 1.59 6.35
CA SER A 121 -12.12 3.01 6.63
C SER A 121 -10.64 3.30 6.42
#